data_AF-A0A356MQB9-F1
#
_entry.id   AF-A0A356MQB9-F1
#
_cell.length_a   1.000
_cell.length_b   1.000
_cell.length_c   1.000
_cell.angle_alpha   90.00
_cell.angle_beta   90.00
_cell.angle_gamma   90.00
#
_symmetry.space_group_name_H-M   'P 1'
#
loop_
_entity.id
_entity.type
_entity.pdbx_description
1 polymer ?
#
loop_
_entity_poly.entity_id
_entity_poly.type
_entity_poly.pdbx_seq_one_letter_code
_entity_poly.pdbx_strand_id
1 'polypeptide(L)'
;MCAPTTKSLQVLPLNHIHRAIHAFFAEVNEQALHLMMHHPECGAEAQRVVREGNLLLRKHIGNLQSQKWNEDPDTAALKQICNEAQTDSLQLLRRIQEAAVKSNEFS
;
A
#
# COMPACT_ATOMS: atom_id res chain seq x y z
N MET A 1 -29.39 36.02 16.44
CA MET A 1 -28.62 36.13 15.18
C MET A 1 -27.61 34.99 15.15
N CYS A 2 -27.57 34.26 14.04
CA CYS A 2 -26.86 33.00 13.86
C CYS A 2 -25.33 33.17 13.82
N ALA A 3 -24.61 32.16 14.31
CA ALA A 3 -23.32 31.77 13.76
C ALA A 3 -23.42 30.27 13.41
N PRO A 4 -23.24 29.88 12.14
CA PRO A 4 -23.16 28.47 11.77
C PRO A 4 -21.78 27.98 12.18
N THR A 5 -21.69 27.17 13.24
CA THR A 5 -20.47 26.40 13.51
C THR A 5 -20.24 25.47 12.33
N THR A 6 -19.16 25.79 11.62
CA THR A 6 -18.62 25.16 10.44
C THR A 6 -18.67 23.65 10.60
N LYS A 7 -19.28 22.97 9.62
CA LYS A 7 -19.22 21.51 9.51
C LYS A 7 -17.76 21.09 9.61
N SER A 8 -17.44 20.31 10.64
CA SER A 8 -16.21 19.52 10.72
C SER A 8 -16.21 18.56 9.53
N LEU A 9 -15.71 19.02 8.38
CA LEU A 9 -15.36 18.15 7.26
C LEU A 9 -14.33 17.17 7.79
N GLN A 10 -14.71 15.90 7.83
CA GLN A 10 -13.89 14.80 8.34
C GLN A 10 -12.64 14.67 7.46
N VAL A 11 -11.58 15.39 7.82
CA VAL A 11 -10.23 15.18 7.31
C VAL A 11 -9.85 13.75 7.64
N LEU A 12 -9.41 12.96 6.66
CA LEU A 12 -8.76 11.67 6.92
C LEU A 12 -7.50 11.98 7.76
N PRO A 13 -7.48 11.65 9.06
CA PRO A 13 -6.32 11.86 9.91
C PRO A 13 -5.10 11.21 9.24
N LEU A 14 -3.96 11.90 9.23
CA LEU A 14 -2.70 11.38 8.66
C LEU A 14 -2.37 9.96 9.14
N ASN A 15 -2.74 9.65 10.39
CA ASN A 15 -2.60 8.32 10.98
C ASN A 15 -3.40 7.23 10.24
N HIS A 16 -4.56 7.53 9.67
CA HIS A 16 -5.33 6.59 8.86
C HIS A 16 -4.67 6.32 7.51
N ILE A 17 -4.09 7.35 6.86
CA ILE A 17 -3.35 7.18 5.62
C ILE A 17 -2.09 6.35 5.86
N HIS A 18 -1.35 6.66 6.92
CA HIS A 18 -0.18 5.89 7.33
C HIS A 18 -0.53 4.41 7.56
N ARG A 19 -1.60 4.14 8.33
CA ARG A 19 -2.08 2.77 8.57
C ARG A 19 -2.53 2.07 7.29
N ALA A 20 -3.22 2.77 6.39
CA ALA A 20 -3.67 2.20 5.11
C ALA A 20 -2.47 1.78 4.24
N ILE A 21 -1.47 2.66 4.10
CA ILE A 21 -0.24 2.34 3.36
C ILE A 21 0.44 1.11 3.96
N HIS A 22 0.59 1.04 5.28
CA HIS A 22 1.14 -0.16 5.92
C HIS A 22 0.32 -1.42 5.64
N ALA A 23 -1.00 -1.35 5.72
CA ALA A 23 -1.88 -2.49 5.50
C ALA A 23 -1.75 -3.03 4.06
N PHE A 24 -1.67 -2.15 3.06
CA PHE A 24 -1.49 -2.55 1.66
C PHE A 24 -0.23 -3.39 1.44
N PHE A 25 0.90 -2.96 1.99
CA PHE A 25 2.16 -3.70 1.84
C PHE A 25 2.29 -4.89 2.80
N ALA A 26 1.56 -4.90 3.91
CA ALA A 26 1.43 -6.09 4.76
C ALA A 26 0.72 -7.23 4.00
N GLU A 27 -0.37 -6.92 3.30
CA GLU A 27 -1.08 -7.90 2.45
C GLU A 27 -0.18 -8.48 1.36
N VAL A 28 0.63 -7.64 0.68
CA VAL A 28 1.62 -8.10 -0.31
C VAL A 28 2.58 -9.12 0.30
N ASN A 29 3.09 -8.84 1.51
CA ASN A 29 4.03 -9.73 2.18
C ASN A 29 3.39 -11.04 2.63
N GLU A 30 2.14 -11.00 3.11
CA GLU A 30 1.38 -12.20 3.48
C GLU A 30 1.12 -13.10 2.27
N GLN A 31 0.68 -12.53 1.15
CA GLN A 31 0.44 -13.28 -0.08
C GLN A 31 1.74 -13.85 -0.68
N ALA A 32 2.85 -13.11 -0.58
CA ALA A 32 4.15 -13.62 -1.01
C ALA A 32 4.61 -14.81 -0.13
N LEU A 33 4.38 -14.75 1.19
CA LEU A 33 4.67 -15.87 2.08
C LEU A 33 3.82 -17.10 1.74
N HIS A 34 2.52 -16.92 1.51
CA HIS A 34 1.66 -18.00 1.03
C HIS A 34 2.18 -18.62 -0.27
N LEU A 35 2.58 -17.79 -1.25
CA LEU A 35 3.19 -18.28 -2.49
C LEU A 35 4.44 -19.12 -2.20
N MET A 36 5.34 -18.67 -1.33
CA MET A 36 6.54 -19.44 -0.96
C MET A 36 6.23 -20.79 -0.32
N MET A 37 5.17 -20.86 0.49
CA MET A 37 4.79 -22.09 1.20
C MET A 37 4.10 -23.11 0.30
N HIS A 38 3.28 -22.66 -0.63
CA HIS A 38 2.47 -23.53 -1.49
C HIS A 38 3.13 -23.81 -2.84
N HIS A 39 4.02 -22.94 -3.30
CA HIS A 39 4.71 -23.02 -4.60
C HIS A 39 6.22 -22.73 -4.41
N PRO A 40 6.99 -23.65 -3.80
CA PRO A 40 8.39 -23.41 -3.43
C PRO A 40 9.29 -22.98 -4.60
N GLU A 41 9.01 -23.48 -5.81
CA GLU A 41 9.68 -23.09 -7.06
C GLU A 41 9.47 -21.60 -7.42
N CYS A 42 8.39 -20.97 -6.92
CA CYS A 42 8.17 -19.54 -7.03
C CYS A 42 8.90 -18.71 -5.95
N GLY A 43 9.69 -19.36 -5.08
CA GLY A 43 10.29 -18.71 -3.92
C GLY A 43 11.17 -17.50 -4.25
N ALA A 44 11.91 -17.53 -5.36
CA ALA A 44 12.74 -16.41 -5.80
C ALA A 44 11.90 -15.18 -6.20
N GLU A 45 10.75 -15.40 -6.86
CA GLU A 45 9.85 -14.30 -7.25
C GLU A 45 9.13 -13.73 -6.03
N ALA A 46 8.64 -14.58 -5.12
CA ALA A 46 8.02 -14.13 -3.89
C ALA A 46 8.97 -13.25 -3.04
N GLN A 47 10.24 -13.67 -2.90
CA GLN A 47 11.26 -12.86 -2.22
C GLN A 47 11.53 -11.54 -2.92
N ARG A 48 11.53 -11.52 -4.26
CA ARG A 48 11.70 -10.30 -5.06
C ARG A 48 10.55 -9.32 -4.78
N VAL A 49 9.31 -9.81 -4.81
CA VAL A 49 8.12 -9.01 -4.50
C VAL A 49 8.17 -8.43 -3.09
N VAL A 50 8.54 -9.21 -2.06
CA VAL A 50 8.69 -8.71 -0.68
C VAL A 50 9.73 -7.59 -0.58
N ARG A 51 10.89 -7.76 -1.23
CA ARG A 51 11.94 -6.72 -1.23
C ARG A 51 11.48 -5.43 -1.88
N GLU A 52 10.81 -5.55 -3.02
CA GLU A 52 10.26 -4.42 -3.78
C GLU A 52 9.14 -3.72 -3.01
N GLY A 53 8.19 -4.48 -2.46
CA GLY A 53 7.11 -3.96 -1.61
C GLY A 53 7.63 -3.20 -0.39
N ASN A 54 8.64 -3.73 0.30
CA ASN A 54 9.25 -3.05 1.44
C ASN A 54 10.01 -1.77 1.04
N LEU A 55 10.60 -1.73 -0.16
CA LEU A 55 11.23 -0.51 -0.69
C LEU A 55 10.17 0.56 -0.98
N LEU A 56 9.07 0.19 -1.63
CA LEU A 56 7.97 1.09 -1.95
C LEU A 56 7.26 1.60 -0.69
N LEU A 57 7.03 0.73 0.29
CA LEU A 57 6.51 1.12 1.60
C LEU A 57 7.38 2.22 2.23
N ARG A 58 8.70 2.01 2.31
CA ARG A 58 9.62 3.01 2.87
C ARG A 58 9.58 4.32 2.08
N LYS A 59 9.50 4.26 0.75
CA LYS A 59 9.37 5.44 -0.11
C LYS A 59 8.08 6.21 0.22
N HIS A 60 6.94 5.54 0.26
CA HIS A 60 5.64 6.17 0.52
C HIS A 60 5.55 6.76 1.93
N ILE A 61 6.03 6.05 2.95
CA ILE A 61 6.10 6.57 4.33
C ILE A 61 7.07 7.74 4.43
N GLY A 62 8.24 7.65 3.80
CA GLY A 62 9.22 8.74 3.75
C GLY A 62 8.63 10.00 3.11
N ASN A 63 7.92 9.84 1.98
CA ASN A 63 7.22 10.94 1.32
C ASN A 63 6.15 11.54 2.25
N LEU A 64 5.33 10.71 2.89
CA LEU A 64 4.30 11.14 3.84
C LEU A 64 4.88 11.92 5.03
N GLN A 65 6.07 11.55 5.51
CA GLN A 65 6.73 12.18 6.66
C GLN A 65 7.56 13.42 6.29
N SER A 66 7.93 13.57 5.01
CA SER A 66 8.80 14.65 4.55
C SER A 66 8.11 16.02 4.50
N GLN A 67 6.78 16.07 4.54
CA GLN A 67 5.98 17.28 4.39
C GLN A 67 5.26 17.64 5.69
N LYS A 68 5.07 18.94 5.91
CA LYS A 68 4.16 19.44 6.95
C LYS A 68 2.78 19.62 6.33
N TRP A 69 1.81 18.90 6.87
CA TRP A 69 0.44 18.86 6.37
C TRP A 69 -0.44 19.91 7.07
N ASN A 70 -1.11 20.77 6.29
CA ASN A 70 -2.08 21.76 6.71
C ASN A 70 -3.47 21.40 6.12
N GLU A 71 -4.51 21.54 6.94
CA GLU A 71 -5.77 20.76 6.87
C GLU A 71 -6.62 20.88 5.58
N ASP A 72 -6.49 21.96 4.80
CA ASP A 72 -7.31 22.18 3.58
C ASP A 72 -6.59 21.97 2.23
N PRO A 73 -5.42 22.58 1.94
CA PRO A 73 -4.78 22.45 0.62
C PRO A 73 -4.17 21.06 0.38
N ASP A 74 -3.89 20.31 1.44
CA ASP A 74 -3.10 19.09 1.32
C ASP A 74 -3.93 17.82 1.15
N THR A 75 -5.25 17.91 1.27
CA THR A 75 -6.16 16.75 1.13
C THR A 75 -5.98 16.05 -0.22
N ALA A 76 -5.73 16.81 -1.30
CA ALA A 76 -5.49 16.24 -2.63
C ALA A 76 -4.17 15.46 -2.69
N ALA A 77 -3.09 16.04 -2.17
CA ALA A 77 -1.77 15.40 -2.12
C ALA A 77 -1.77 14.14 -1.23
N LEU A 78 -2.45 14.20 -0.08
CA LEU A 78 -2.62 13.07 0.82
C LEU A 78 -3.39 11.90 0.18
N LYS A 79 -4.48 12.21 -0.53
CA LYS A 79 -5.21 11.21 -1.33
C LYS A 79 -4.35 10.63 -2.43
N GLN A 80 -3.56 11.47 -3.11
CA GLN A 80 -2.65 11.02 -4.16
C GLN A 80 -1.63 10.01 -3.63
N ILE A 81 -0.93 10.32 -2.53
CA ILE A 81 0.04 9.39 -1.91
C ILE A 81 -0.63 8.06 -1.57
N CYS A 82 -1.83 8.11 -0.98
CA CYS A 82 -2.56 6.89 -0.62
C CYS A 82 -2.93 6.06 -1.86
N ASN A 83 -3.38 6.71 -2.94
CA ASN A 83 -3.75 6.04 -4.19
C ASN A 83 -2.55 5.45 -4.92
N GLU A 84 -1.41 6.15 -4.93
CA GLU A 84 -0.16 5.66 -5.51
C GLU A 84 0.32 4.42 -4.76
N ALA A 85 0.35 4.47 -3.41
CA ALA A 85 0.70 3.32 -2.58
C ALA A 85 -0.22 2.12 -2.81
N GLN A 86 -1.53 2.35 -2.92
CA GLN A 86 -2.50 1.31 -3.24
C GLN A 86 -2.23 0.70 -4.63
N THR A 87 -2.01 1.54 -5.64
CA THR A 87 -1.77 1.10 -7.02
C THR A 87 -0.52 0.23 -7.09
N ASP A 88 0.57 0.67 -6.48
CA ASP A 88 1.83 -0.08 -6.40
C ASP A 88 1.63 -1.44 -5.72
N SER A 89 0.90 -1.48 -4.59
CA SER A 89 0.62 -2.75 -3.89
C SER A 89 -0.20 -3.72 -4.75
N LEU A 90 -1.19 -3.22 -5.50
CA LEU A 90 -2.04 -4.04 -6.35
C LEU A 90 -1.27 -4.65 -7.53
N GLN A 91 -0.29 -3.91 -8.08
CA GLN A 91 0.60 -4.44 -9.12
C GLN A 91 1.45 -5.60 -8.57
N LEU A 92 1.98 -5.47 -7.35
CA LEU A 92 2.72 -6.54 -6.70
C LEU A 92 1.85 -7.76 -6.38
N LEU A 93 0.62 -7.54 -5.89
CA LEU A 93 -0.35 -8.62 -5.67
C LEU A 93 -0.68 -9.38 -6.96
N ARG A 94 -0.87 -8.66 -8.07
CA ARG A 94 -1.10 -9.28 -9.37
C ARG A 94 0.08 -10.17 -9.79
N ARG A 95 1.32 -9.72 -9.58
CA ARG A 95 2.52 -10.54 -9.88
C ARG A 95 2.57 -11.82 -9.05
N ILE A 96 2.20 -11.75 -7.76
CA ILE A 96 2.09 -12.95 -6.91
C ILE A 96 1.05 -13.92 -7.45
N GLN A 97 -0.13 -13.42 -7.82
CA GLN A 97 -1.22 -14.23 -8.38
C GLN A 97 -0.82 -14.88 -9.70
N GLU A 98 -0.19 -14.14 -10.60
CA GLU A 98 0.31 -14.67 -11.87
C GLU A 98 1.37 -15.76 -11.68
N ALA A 99 2.25 -15.61 -10.68
CA ALA A 99 3.24 -16.63 -10.35
C ALA A 99 2.56 -17.91 -9.82
N ALA A 100 1.56 -17.79 -8.95
CA ALA A 100 0.78 -18.93 -8.45
C ALA A 100 0.05 -19.68 -9.58
N VAL A 101 -0.59 -18.94 -10.50
CA VAL A 101 -1.29 -19.54 -11.65
C VAL A 101 -0.31 -20.29 -12.54
N LYS A 102 0.82 -19.67 -12.89
CA LYS A 102 1.85 -20.32 -13.72
C LYS A 102 2.38 -21.59 -13.06
N SER A 103 2.67 -21.56 -11.76
CA SER A 103 3.10 -22.76 -11.04
C SER A 103 2.10 -23.92 -11.17
N ASN A 104 0.81 -23.63 -11.02
CA ASN A 104 -0.25 -24.64 -11.14
C ASN A 104 -0.42 -25.19 -12.56
N GLU A 105 -0.03 -24.46 -13.60
CA GLU A 105 -0.06 -24.93 -14.99
C GLU A 105 1.09 -25.89 -15.32
N PHE A 106 2.19 -25.83 -14.56
CA PHE A 106 3.40 -26.64 -14.76
C PHE A 106 3.60 -27.74 -13.69
N SER A 107 2.69 -27.86 -12.72
CA SER A 107 2.67 -28.89 -11.67
C SER A 107 1.78 -30.08 -12.05
#